data_AF-H0FAW5-F1
#
_entry.id   AF-H0FAW5-F1
#
_cell.length_a   1.000
_cell.length_b   1.000
_cell.length_c   1.000
_cell.angle_alpha   90.00
_cell.angle_beta   90.00
_cell.angle_gamma   90.00
#
_symmetry.space_group_name_H-M   'P 1'
#
loop_
_entity.id
_entity.type
_entity.pdbx_description
1 polymer ?
#
loop_
_entity_poly.entity_id
_entity_poly.type
_entity_poly.pdbx_seq_one_letter_code
_entity_poly.pdbx_strand_id
1 'polypeptide(L)'
;MTAKRLFIWTLFFALFVALTALFWRQLFDRTPRSLRDLGGTPVGEDVHIYGESPRLDREADRALLADAKRGNPSAQYMQGTIMEFSDMKEALRWHEAAAAQGYELSIERLRQLRETPPAAQ
;
A
#
# COMPACT_ATOMS: atom_id res chain seq x y z
N MET A 1 -8.26 -5.55 56.66
CA MET A 1 -8.89 -5.55 55.32
C MET A 1 -9.50 -6.91 55.06
N THR A 2 -10.77 -6.99 54.62
CA THR A 2 -11.42 -8.29 54.35
C THR A 2 -10.90 -8.90 53.05
N ALA A 3 -10.68 -10.22 53.02
CA ALA A 3 -10.17 -10.94 51.84
C ALA A 3 -11.00 -10.67 50.56
N LYS A 4 -12.31 -10.45 50.71
CA LYS A 4 -13.22 -10.06 49.62
C LYS A 4 -12.85 -8.71 48.99
N ARG A 5 -12.44 -7.71 49.79
CA ARG A 5 -11.97 -6.43 49.27
C ARG A 5 -10.68 -6.63 48.47
N LEU A 6 -9.72 -7.37 49.03
CA LEU A 6 -8.45 -7.63 48.36
C LEU A 6 -8.65 -8.29 46.98
N PHE A 7 -9.54 -9.28 46.90
CA PHE A 7 -9.88 -9.96 45.65
C PHE A 7 -10.49 -9.01 44.59
N ILE A 8 -11.39 -8.12 45.01
CA ILE A 8 -12.00 -7.13 44.12
C ILE A 8 -10.94 -6.18 43.55
N TRP A 9 -10.04 -5.67 44.39
CA TRP A 9 -8.97 -4.77 43.96
C TRP A 9 -7.99 -5.44 42.99
N THR A 10 -7.63 -6.71 43.22
CA THR A 10 -6.78 -7.47 42.29
C THR A 10 -7.45 -7.65 40.93
N LEU A 11 -8.76 -7.86 40.90
CA LEU A 11 -9.51 -8.08 39.66
C LEU A 11 -9.63 -6.77 38.86
N PHE A 12 -9.87 -5.65 39.53
CA PHE A 12 -9.83 -4.32 38.90
C PHE A 12 -8.45 -3.96 38.34
N PHE A 13 -7.38 -4.26 39.08
CA PHE A 13 -6.01 -4.02 38.61
C PHE A 13 -5.69 -4.87 37.38
N ALA A 14 -6.03 -6.16 37.39
CA ALA A 14 -5.86 -7.04 36.24
C ALA A 14 -6.65 -6.55 35.01
N LEU A 15 -7.90 -6.10 35.21
CA LEU A 15 -8.71 -5.52 34.14
C LEU A 15 -8.11 -4.23 33.59
N PHE A 16 -7.60 -3.35 34.45
CA PHE A 16 -6.93 -2.12 34.02
C PHE A 16 -5.67 -2.41 33.20
N VAL A 17 -4.83 -3.37 33.63
CA VAL A 17 -3.65 -3.80 32.86
C VAL A 17 -4.07 -4.40 31.51
N ALA A 18 -5.13 -5.21 31.48
CA ALA A 18 -5.63 -5.77 30.22
C ALA A 18 -6.16 -4.67 29.28
N LEU A 19 -6.94 -3.71 29.78
CA LEU A 19 -7.49 -2.61 28.98
C LEU A 19 -6.40 -1.68 28.46
N THR A 20 -5.40 -1.37 29.28
CA THR A 20 -4.24 -0.56 28.85
C THR A 20 -3.41 -1.29 27.80
N ALA A 21 -3.16 -2.60 27.97
CA ALA A 21 -2.50 -3.41 26.96
C ALA A 21 -3.29 -3.45 25.64
N LEU A 22 -4.62 -3.62 25.71
CA LEU A 22 -5.50 -3.60 24.55
C LEU A 22 -5.51 -2.23 23.86
N PHE A 23 -5.52 -1.14 24.63
CA PHE A 23 -5.44 0.22 24.10
C PHE A 23 -4.15 0.46 23.32
N TRP A 24 -3.00 0.12 23.91
CA TRP A 24 -1.71 0.24 23.25
C TRP A 24 -1.60 -0.66 22.02
N ARG A 25 -2.15 -1.87 22.08
CA ARG A 25 -2.24 -2.77 20.93
C ARG A 25 -3.07 -2.18 19.81
N GLN A 26 -4.26 -1.66 20.11
CA GLN A 26 -5.14 -1.08 19.09
C GLN A 26 -4.55 0.19 18.45
N LEU A 27 -3.82 1.00 19.22
CA LEU A 27 -3.16 2.21 18.73
C LEU A 27 -1.95 1.88 17.84
N PHE A 28 -1.12 0.91 18.22
CA PHE A 28 0.08 0.58 17.47
C PHE A 28 -0.14 -0.44 16.36
N ASP A 29 -1.04 -1.42 16.49
CA ASP A 29 -1.31 -2.38 15.40
C ASP A 29 -1.81 -1.70 14.12
N ARG A 30 -2.36 -0.47 14.21
CA ARG A 30 -2.79 0.32 13.06
C ARG A 30 -1.71 1.21 12.44
N THR A 31 -0.59 1.46 13.14
CA THR A 31 0.51 2.22 12.54
C THR A 31 1.41 1.25 11.79
N PRO A 32 1.59 1.42 10.47
CA PRO A 32 2.57 0.68 9.69
C PRO A 32 3.95 0.76 10.36
N ARG A 33 4.67 -0.36 10.39
CA ARG A 33 6.01 -0.46 11.00
C ARG A 33 6.97 0.57 10.40
N SER A 34 6.87 0.81 9.09
CA SER A 34 7.71 1.79 8.39
C SER A 34 7.44 3.25 8.82
N LEU A 35 6.19 3.60 9.17
CA LEU A 35 5.84 4.94 9.68
C LEU A 35 6.24 5.13 11.15
N ARG A 36 6.28 4.05 11.93
CA ARG A 36 6.78 4.09 13.31
C ARG A 36 8.26 4.49 13.40
N ASP A 37 9.07 4.00 12.47
CA ASP A 37 10.52 4.28 12.45
C ASP A 37 10.86 5.70 11.96
N LEU A 38 9.95 6.34 11.21
CA LEU A 38 10.14 7.69 10.66
C LEU A 38 9.61 8.81 11.57
N GLY A 39 9.02 8.50 12.73
CA GLY A 39 8.43 9.49 13.64
C GLY A 39 7.25 10.28 13.04
N GLY A 40 6.66 9.78 11.94
CA GLY A 40 5.64 10.48 11.18
C GLY A 40 4.24 10.33 11.77
N THR A 41 3.50 11.43 11.87
CA THR A 41 2.05 11.40 12.04
C THR A 41 1.40 10.70 10.84
N PRO A 42 0.38 9.85 11.03
CA PRO A 42 -0.27 9.16 9.93
C PRO A 42 -0.88 10.18 8.96
N VAL A 43 -0.31 10.27 7.75
CA VAL A 43 -0.88 11.07 6.67
C VAL A 43 -1.88 10.17 5.94
N GLY A 44 -3.15 10.26 6.34
CA GLY A 44 -4.27 9.53 5.72
C GLY A 44 -4.41 8.07 6.17
N GLU A 45 -5.64 7.60 6.27
CA GLU A 45 -5.97 6.23 6.70
C GLU A 45 -5.61 5.16 5.65
N ASP A 46 -5.30 5.57 4.41
CA ASP A 46 -5.24 4.69 3.23
C ASP A 46 -3.88 4.63 2.51
N VAL A 47 -2.78 5.09 3.14
CA VAL A 47 -1.45 5.00 2.50
C VAL A 47 -0.88 3.60 2.71
N HIS A 48 -1.01 2.74 1.68
CA HIS A 48 -0.30 1.46 1.63
C HIS A 48 1.16 1.68 1.19
N ILE A 49 2.10 1.19 1.99
CA ILE A 49 3.53 1.25 1.71
C ILE A 49 3.98 -0.12 1.18
N TYR A 50 4.38 -0.15 -0.09
CA TYR A 50 4.85 -1.37 -0.73
C TYR A 50 6.05 -1.99 -0.01
N GLY A 51 6.05 -3.32 0.13
CA GLY A 51 7.13 -4.10 0.73
C GLY A 51 7.02 -4.28 2.25
N GLU A 52 6.10 -3.60 2.91
CA GLU A 52 5.87 -3.79 4.35
C GLU A 52 5.07 -5.07 4.64
N SER A 53 4.13 -5.41 3.75
CA SER A 53 3.31 -6.61 3.91
C SER A 53 3.03 -7.23 2.54
N PRO A 54 3.56 -8.43 2.27
CA PRO A 54 3.30 -9.14 1.01
C PRO A 54 1.81 -9.42 0.76
N ARG A 55 0.97 -9.38 1.80
CA ARG A 55 -0.49 -9.48 1.64
C ARG A 55 -1.08 -8.18 1.11
N LEU A 56 -0.72 -7.06 1.72
CA LEU A 56 -1.22 -5.75 1.31
C LEU A 56 -0.66 -5.34 -0.05
N ASP A 57 0.59 -5.70 -0.38
CA ASP A 57 1.16 -5.49 -1.71
C ASP A 57 0.32 -6.17 -2.79
N ARG A 58 -0.05 -7.44 -2.56
CA ARG A 58 -0.95 -8.18 -3.47
C ARG A 58 -2.37 -7.62 -3.52
N GLU A 59 -2.81 -6.90 -2.50
CA GLU A 59 -4.11 -6.22 -2.51
C GLU A 59 -4.03 -4.92 -3.32
N ALA A 60 -2.97 -4.14 -3.12
CA ALA A 60 -2.68 -2.94 -3.91
C ALA A 60 -2.52 -3.26 -5.40
N ASP A 61 -1.76 -4.31 -5.75
CA ASP A 61 -1.61 -4.74 -7.14
C ASP A 61 -2.93 -5.15 -7.79
N ARG A 62 -3.79 -5.85 -7.04
CA ARG A 62 -5.12 -6.25 -7.52
C ARG A 62 -6.03 -5.05 -7.72
N ALA A 63 -6.01 -4.09 -6.80
CA ALA A 63 -6.78 -2.86 -6.91
C ALA A 63 -6.31 -2.02 -8.11
N LEU A 64 -4.99 -1.84 -8.25
CA LEU A 64 -4.37 -1.15 -9.37
C LEU A 64 -4.78 -1.77 -10.71
N LEU A 65 -4.68 -3.09 -10.84
CA LEU A 65 -5.06 -3.80 -12.05
C LEU A 65 -6.56 -3.66 -12.35
N ALA A 66 -7.41 -3.69 -11.32
CA ALA A 66 -8.85 -3.50 -11.50
C ALA A 66 -9.16 -2.09 -12.03
N ASP A 67 -8.51 -1.06 -11.51
CA ASP A 67 -8.71 0.32 -11.96
C ASP A 67 -8.11 0.57 -13.34
N ALA A 68 -6.95 -0.03 -13.66
CA ALA A 68 -6.38 0.01 -15.00
C ALA A 68 -7.34 -0.62 -16.04
N LYS A 69 -7.96 -1.76 -15.69
CA LYS A 69 -8.99 -2.42 -16.52
C LYS A 69 -10.27 -1.61 -16.67
N ARG A 70 -10.62 -0.77 -15.69
CA ARG A 70 -11.75 0.16 -15.78
C ARG A 70 -11.46 1.39 -16.66
N GLY A 71 -10.23 1.54 -17.14
CA GLY A 71 -9.85 2.64 -18.01
C GLY A 71 -9.13 3.78 -17.31
N ASN A 72 -8.83 3.70 -16.01
CA ASN A 72 -8.15 4.81 -15.33
C ASN A 72 -6.75 5.02 -15.93
N PRO A 73 -6.45 6.17 -16.56
CA PRO A 73 -5.19 6.38 -17.28
C PRO A 73 -3.96 6.38 -16.37
N SER A 74 -4.09 6.87 -15.14
CA SER A 74 -2.99 6.85 -14.16
C SER A 74 -2.69 5.42 -13.70
N ALA A 75 -3.73 4.62 -13.44
CA ALA A 75 -3.57 3.21 -13.09
C ALA A 75 -2.98 2.40 -14.26
N GLN A 76 -3.40 2.67 -15.49
CA GLN A 76 -2.84 2.06 -16.69
C GLN A 76 -1.36 2.40 -16.86
N TYR A 77 -0.98 3.67 -16.66
CA TYR A 77 0.43 4.07 -16.68
C TYR A 77 1.26 3.31 -15.63
N MET A 78 0.78 3.27 -14.38
CA MET A 78 1.43 2.53 -13.29
C MET A 78 1.58 1.04 -13.61
N GLN A 79 0.52 0.42 -14.14
CA GLN A 79 0.55 -0.98 -14.56
C GLN A 79 1.57 -1.22 -15.69
N GLY A 80 1.67 -0.28 -16.64
CA GLY A 80 2.70 -0.29 -17.68
C GLY A 80 4.10 -0.30 -17.08
N THR A 81 4.39 0.64 -16.17
CA THR A 81 5.70 0.76 -15.51
C THR A 81 6.08 -0.50 -14.73
N ILE A 82 5.13 -1.15 -14.05
CA ILE A 82 5.38 -2.42 -13.35
C ILE A 82 5.76 -3.51 -14.35
N MET A 83 5.04 -3.60 -15.47
CA MET A 83 5.25 -4.63 -16.49
C MET A 83 6.53 -4.43 -17.29
N GLU A 84 7.14 -3.24 -17.33
CA GLU A 84 8.38 -3.00 -18.09
C GLU A 84 9.53 -3.94 -17.68
N PHE A 85 9.54 -4.39 -16.42
CA PHE A 85 10.57 -5.30 -15.90
C PHE A 85 10.31 -6.77 -16.22
N SER A 86 9.06 -7.16 -16.50
CA SER A 86 8.64 -8.56 -16.64
C SER A 86 8.10 -8.92 -18.02
N ASP A 87 7.32 -8.04 -18.64
CA ASP A 87 6.73 -8.19 -19.96
C ASP A 87 6.61 -6.82 -20.65
N MET A 88 7.65 -6.47 -21.40
CA MET A 88 7.69 -5.20 -22.14
C MET A 88 6.56 -5.06 -23.16
N LYS A 89 6.08 -6.17 -23.74
CA LYS A 89 4.99 -6.12 -24.72
C LYS A 89 3.69 -5.72 -24.03
N GLU A 90 3.42 -6.30 -22.85
CA GLU A 90 2.26 -5.92 -22.06
C GLU A 90 2.39 -4.51 -21.49
N ALA A 91 3.59 -4.10 -21.08
CA ALA A 91 3.88 -2.73 -20.65
C ALA A 91 3.51 -1.69 -21.70
N LEU A 92 3.95 -1.91 -22.96
CA LEU A 92 3.62 -1.03 -24.08
C LEU A 92 2.12 -0.90 -24.28
N ARG A 93 1.35 -1.99 -24.18
CA ARG A 93 -0.11 -1.94 -24.32
C ARG A 93 -0.77 -1.07 -23.26
N TRP A 94 -0.31 -1.17 -22.01
CA TRP A 94 -0.82 -0.35 -20.92
C TRP A 94 -0.45 1.13 -21.10
N HIS A 95 0.79 1.39 -21.53
CA HIS A 95 1.22 2.75 -21.83
C HIS A 95 0.46 3.38 -23.00
N GLU A 96 0.20 2.62 -24.06
CA GLU A 96 -0.61 3.04 -25.21
C GLU A 96 -2.05 3.34 -24.78
N ALA A 97 -2.65 2.51 -23.92
CA ALA A 97 -4.01 2.75 -23.43
C ALA A 97 -4.12 4.05 -22.61
N ALA A 98 -3.15 4.35 -21.75
CA ALA A 98 -3.12 5.60 -21.01
C ALA A 98 -2.84 6.81 -21.92
N ALA A 99 -1.91 6.67 -22.88
CA ALA A 99 -1.57 7.73 -23.83
C ALA A 99 -2.73 8.06 -24.78
N ALA A 100 -3.51 7.07 -25.19
CA ALA A 100 -4.72 7.27 -26.01
C ALA A 100 -5.78 8.15 -25.32
N GLN A 101 -5.74 8.22 -23.98
CA GLN A 101 -6.59 9.09 -23.16
C GLN A 101 -5.95 10.45 -22.87
N GLY A 102 -4.77 10.75 -23.42
CA GLY A 102 -4.04 12.01 -23.20
C GLY A 102 -3.20 12.03 -21.92
N TYR A 103 -2.87 10.87 -21.33
CA TYR A 103 -2.03 10.84 -20.13
C TYR A 103 -0.57 11.14 -20.46
N GLU A 104 -0.14 12.37 -20.15
CA GLU A 104 1.17 12.93 -20.54
C GLU A 104 2.37 12.07 -20.12
N LEU A 105 2.36 11.51 -18.90
CA LEU A 105 3.45 10.65 -18.44
C LEU A 105 3.60 9.40 -19.31
N SER A 106 2.48 8.87 -19.83
CA SER A 106 2.52 7.72 -20.71
C SER A 106 2.97 8.08 -22.12
N ILE A 107 2.56 9.24 -22.64
CA ILE A 107 3.03 9.76 -23.93
C ILE A 107 4.55 9.95 -23.90
N GLU A 108 5.05 10.57 -22.84
CA GLU A 108 6.48 10.79 -22.65
C GLU A 108 7.22 9.46 -22.46
N ARG A 109 6.69 8.53 -21.68
CA ARG A 109 7.32 7.22 -21.51
C ARG A 109 7.41 6.45 -22.82
N LEU A 110 6.36 6.47 -23.64
CA LEU A 110 6.39 5.86 -24.97
C LEU A 110 7.41 6.52 -25.91
N ARG A 111 7.61 7.84 -25.82
CA ARG A 111 8.67 8.54 -26.55
C ARG A 111 10.05 8.02 -26.12
N GLN A 112 10.30 7.96 -24.83
CA GLN A 112 11.57 7.45 -24.28
C GLN A 112 11.86 6.01 -24.72
N LEU A 113 10.85 5.13 -24.66
CA LEU A 113 10.98 3.73 -25.09
C LEU A 113 11.25 3.59 -26.60
N ARG A 114 10.82 4.55 -27.42
CA ARG A 114 11.14 4.58 -28.86
C ARG A 114 12.56 5.06 -29.13
N GLU A 115 13.02 6.05 -28.37
CA GLU A 115 14.37 6.60 -28.49
C GLU A 115 15.44 5.66 -27.94
N THR A 116 15.11 4.93 -26.87
CA THR A 116 15.97 3.92 -26.26
C THR A 116 15.19 2.60 -26.17
N PRO A 117 15.12 1.82 -27.26
CA PRO A 117 14.45 0.54 -27.25
C PRO A 117 15.07 -0.34 -26.18
N PRO A 118 14.27 -0.97 -25.30
CA PRO A 118 14.80 -1.96 -24.37
C PRO A 118 15.50 -3.05 -25.19
N ALA A 119 16.67 -3.49 -24.74
CA ALA A 119 17.40 -4.58 -25.38
C ALA A 119 16.42 -5.75 -25.58
N ALA A 120 16.29 -6.22 -26.81
CA ALA A 120 15.42 -7.35 -27.13
C ALA A 120 15.83 -8.53 -26.24
N GLN A 121 14.94 -8.92 -25.31
CA GLN A 121 15.10 -10.11 -24.47
C GLN A 121 14.75 -11.36 -25.27
#